data_AF-A0A1Q4VP04-F1
#
_entry.id   AF-A0A1Q4VP04-F1
#
_cell.length_a   1.000
_cell.length_b   1.000
_cell.length_c   1.000
_cell.angle_alpha   90.00
_cell.angle_beta   90.00
_cell.angle_gamma   90.00
#
_symmetry.space_group_name_H-M   'P 1'
#
loop_
_entity.id
_entity.type
_entity.pdbx_description
1 polymer ?
#
loop_
_entity_poly.entity_id
_entity_poly.type
_entity_poly.pdbx_seq_one_letter_code
_entity_poly.pdbx_strand_id
1 'polypeptide(L)'
;MNIDDLSWQAHNLGGVHPRMAQTLLDLGQVELLARAAQERGDWNCAKAAALELGAVGEFERALALLDPFTDIGWRAAEWVTAEVMIRQGEADEALAMVRPDAAELDDAHVCVRYAELSAKAGRIDEAIEVLTPHLGASWPLSCLVEATEGQGADDQVLDVLAQAAERAGTEPTDSLERWQVLLLTARVLERAGRTDAAVETLRTEAAAGRHHPVNFPEYHAELLARQGLIEELASLAADQPYAAFDAYAKALEDAGRAPEAEALLRERIEAHDLSNDRAALMDLLVRQGRIDEAVETGRPTFDYHDCGNLLHRTLDLLVDDGRPDRALELVEGLTGPYAEGHPDDVLQLRLRLLGEAGRCPQGIAEATALNERQPGAWDTSLARLLELDGRLEEAVALLRASTHYRATLDLADMLLRNGRPAEALAAIPTIAEERAAAERRGW
;
A
#
# COMPACT_ATOMS: atom_id res chain seq x y z
N MET A 1 -31.24 1.24 3.62
CA MET A 1 -29.93 0.95 4.22
C MET A 1 -29.96 1.38 5.66
N ASN A 2 -29.44 0.58 6.58
CA ASN A 2 -29.36 0.89 8.01
C ASN A 2 -27.90 0.82 8.50
N ILE A 3 -27.68 1.15 9.79
CA ILE A 3 -26.34 1.15 10.39
C ILE A 3 -25.69 -0.24 10.42
N ASP A 4 -26.50 -1.31 10.51
CA ASP A 4 -26.02 -2.69 10.50
C ASP A 4 -25.48 -3.10 9.12
N ASP A 5 -26.14 -2.65 8.04
CA ASP A 5 -25.70 -2.88 6.67
C ASP A 5 -24.36 -2.20 6.40
N LEU A 6 -24.18 -0.96 6.89
CA LEU A 6 -22.93 -0.22 6.76
C LEU A 6 -21.81 -0.81 7.60
N SER A 7 -22.13 -1.23 8.82
CA SER A 7 -21.19 -1.94 9.68
C SER A 7 -20.75 -3.24 9.00
N TRP A 8 -21.69 -4.01 8.45
CA TRP A 8 -21.38 -5.23 7.71
C TRP A 8 -20.52 -4.92 6.47
N GLN A 9 -20.85 -3.88 5.71
CA GLN A 9 -20.09 -3.44 4.54
C GLN A 9 -18.64 -3.11 4.91
N ALA A 10 -18.43 -2.33 5.97
CA ALA A 10 -17.11 -1.94 6.44
C ALA A 10 -16.27 -3.14 6.90
N HIS A 11 -16.88 -4.11 7.58
CA HIS A 11 -16.17 -5.28 8.10
C HIS A 11 -15.87 -6.34 7.02
N ASN A 12 -16.73 -6.47 5.99
CA ASN A 12 -16.62 -7.51 4.97
C ASN A 12 -16.15 -6.99 3.61
N LEU A 13 -15.80 -5.70 3.52
CA LEU A 13 -15.49 -5.02 2.26
C LEU A 13 -16.59 -5.21 1.21
N GLY A 14 -17.84 -5.20 1.66
CA GLY A 14 -19.01 -5.51 0.84
C GLY A 14 -19.32 -4.43 -0.20
N GLY A 15 -19.98 -4.83 -1.28
CA GLY A 15 -20.26 -3.97 -2.42
C GLY A 15 -18.97 -3.55 -3.15
N VAL A 16 -18.87 -2.28 -3.53
CA VAL A 16 -17.71 -1.77 -4.26
C VAL A 16 -16.52 -1.63 -3.31
N HIS A 17 -15.46 -2.40 -3.60
CA HIS A 17 -14.23 -2.36 -2.82
C HIS A 17 -13.55 -0.97 -2.89
N PRO A 18 -12.92 -0.47 -1.81
CA PRO A 18 -12.27 0.85 -1.81
C PRO A 18 -11.28 1.08 -2.97
N ARG A 19 -10.46 0.07 -3.29
CA ARG A 19 -9.54 0.11 -4.45
C ARG A 19 -10.26 0.30 -5.79
N MET A 20 -11.40 -0.36 -5.97
CA MET A 20 -12.20 -0.24 -7.19
C MET A 20 -12.82 1.16 -7.30
N ALA A 21 -13.34 1.70 -6.19
CA ALA A 21 -13.84 3.06 -6.15
C ALA A 21 -12.74 4.08 -6.49
N GLN A 22 -11.51 3.87 -6.00
CA GLN A 22 -10.36 4.71 -6.39
C GLN A 22 -10.04 4.60 -7.88
N THR A 23 -9.98 3.38 -8.44
CA THR A 23 -9.74 3.22 -9.89
C THR A 23 -10.81 3.92 -10.73
N LEU A 24 -12.08 3.86 -10.30
CA LEU A 24 -13.17 4.59 -10.97
C LEU A 24 -12.98 6.11 -10.88
N LEU A 25 -12.52 6.64 -9.73
CA LEU A 25 -12.17 8.06 -9.59
C LEU A 25 -11.01 8.46 -10.52
N ASP A 26 -9.94 7.65 -10.57
CA ASP A 26 -8.77 7.92 -11.42
C ASP A 26 -9.14 7.94 -12.92
N LEU A 27 -10.21 7.23 -13.30
CA LEU A 27 -10.81 7.24 -14.64
C LEU A 27 -11.86 8.35 -14.85
N GLY A 28 -12.03 9.27 -13.89
CA GLY A 28 -12.97 10.38 -13.93
C GLY A 28 -14.45 9.96 -13.80
N GLN A 29 -14.75 8.79 -13.25
CA GLN A 29 -16.10 8.21 -13.21
C GLN A 29 -16.91 8.62 -11.97
N VAL A 30 -16.80 9.89 -11.54
CA VAL A 30 -17.47 10.42 -10.35
C VAL A 30 -18.99 10.24 -10.40
N GLU A 31 -19.61 10.45 -11.56
CA GLU A 31 -21.06 10.31 -11.73
C GLU A 31 -21.54 8.86 -11.60
N LEU A 32 -20.72 7.88 -11.99
CA LEU A 32 -21.05 6.47 -11.78
C LEU A 32 -20.99 6.10 -10.29
N LEU A 33 -19.99 6.62 -9.57
CA LEU A 33 -19.87 6.43 -8.12
C LEU A 33 -21.03 7.11 -7.38
N ALA A 34 -21.38 8.34 -7.73
CA ALA A 34 -22.52 9.05 -7.15
C ALA A 34 -23.84 8.30 -7.38
N ARG A 35 -24.05 7.77 -8.60
CA ARG A 35 -25.22 6.93 -8.90
C ARG A 35 -25.22 5.64 -8.10
N ALA A 36 -24.08 4.96 -8.00
CA ALA A 36 -23.95 3.73 -7.22
C ALA A 36 -24.30 3.96 -5.74
N ALA A 37 -23.81 5.05 -5.17
CA ALA A 37 -24.12 5.46 -3.81
C ALA A 37 -25.63 5.71 -3.61
N GLN A 38 -26.28 6.41 -4.53
CA GLN A 38 -27.71 6.71 -4.45
C GLN A 38 -28.61 5.48 -4.67
N GLU A 39 -28.30 4.66 -5.67
CA GLU A 39 -29.15 3.52 -6.08
C GLU A 39 -28.92 2.28 -5.22
N ARG A 40 -27.67 2.05 -4.80
CA ARG A 40 -27.25 0.82 -4.10
C ARG A 40 -26.93 1.05 -2.62
N GLY A 41 -26.83 2.30 -2.18
CA GLY A 41 -26.38 2.64 -0.83
C GLY A 41 -24.89 2.36 -0.61
N ASP A 42 -24.06 2.39 -1.65
CA ASP A 42 -22.65 2.04 -1.50
C ASP A 42 -21.84 3.14 -0.82
N TRP A 43 -21.40 2.90 0.42
CA TRP A 43 -20.64 3.88 1.21
C TRP A 43 -19.27 4.21 0.59
N ASN A 44 -18.56 3.22 0.05
CA ASN A 44 -17.24 3.46 -0.54
C ASN A 44 -17.37 4.34 -1.79
N CYS A 45 -18.42 4.12 -2.60
CA CYS A 45 -18.74 5.02 -3.71
C CYS A 45 -19.13 6.42 -3.23
N ALA A 46 -19.96 6.52 -2.19
CA ALA A 46 -20.43 7.80 -1.65
C ALA A 46 -19.26 8.65 -1.15
N LYS A 47 -18.40 8.06 -0.32
CA LYS A 47 -17.18 8.69 0.20
C LYS A 47 -16.26 9.14 -0.93
N ALA A 48 -15.96 8.27 -1.89
CA ALA A 48 -15.07 8.56 -3.01
C ALA A 48 -15.59 9.73 -3.84
N ALA A 49 -16.86 9.68 -4.27
CA ALA A 49 -17.46 10.73 -5.07
C ALA A 49 -17.61 12.06 -4.29
N ALA A 50 -17.97 12.03 -3.01
CA ALA A 50 -18.12 13.26 -2.22
C ALA A 50 -16.80 13.99 -2.01
N LEU A 51 -15.70 13.27 -1.74
CA LEU A 51 -14.37 13.87 -1.60
C LEU A 51 -13.91 14.51 -2.92
N GLU A 52 -14.13 13.85 -4.05
CA GLU A 52 -13.78 14.39 -5.36
C GLU A 52 -14.63 15.61 -5.73
N LEU A 53 -15.96 15.54 -5.54
CA LEU A 53 -16.86 16.68 -5.73
C LEU A 53 -16.44 17.87 -4.85
N GLY A 54 -16.08 17.63 -3.59
CA GLY A 54 -15.55 18.65 -2.69
C GLY A 54 -14.21 19.23 -3.18
N ALA A 55 -13.33 18.42 -3.77
CA ALA A 55 -12.06 18.88 -4.32
C ALA A 55 -12.25 19.83 -5.53
N VAL A 56 -13.28 19.61 -6.35
CA VAL A 56 -13.63 20.51 -7.48
C VAL A 56 -14.58 21.65 -7.09
N GLY A 57 -14.94 21.78 -5.81
CA GLY A 57 -15.78 22.85 -5.28
C GLY A 57 -17.29 22.64 -5.41
N GLU A 58 -17.73 21.44 -5.78
CA GLU A 58 -19.15 21.06 -5.86
C GLU A 58 -19.70 20.60 -4.50
N PHE A 59 -19.55 21.46 -3.48
CA PHE A 59 -19.80 21.12 -2.09
C PHE A 59 -21.25 20.70 -1.81
N GLU A 60 -22.25 21.42 -2.33
CA GLU A 60 -23.66 21.08 -2.12
C GLU A 60 -24.00 19.66 -2.61
N ARG A 61 -23.43 19.25 -3.76
CA ARG A 61 -23.62 17.90 -4.30
C ARG A 61 -22.87 16.86 -3.48
N ALA A 62 -21.67 17.18 -2.99
CA ALA A 62 -20.92 16.30 -2.11
C ALA A 62 -21.67 16.03 -0.81
N LEU A 63 -22.20 17.07 -0.17
CA LEU A 63 -22.98 16.95 1.07
C LEU A 63 -24.28 16.17 0.85
N ALA A 64 -25.03 16.48 -0.21
CA ALA A 64 -26.25 15.74 -0.56
C ALA A 64 -26.03 14.24 -0.80
N LEU A 65 -24.82 13.83 -1.18
CA LEU A 65 -24.46 12.41 -1.32
C LEU A 65 -24.22 11.72 0.03
N LEU A 66 -23.79 12.48 1.03
CA LEU A 66 -23.47 12.01 2.38
C LEU A 66 -24.70 12.07 3.31
N ASP A 67 -25.64 12.98 3.07
CA ASP A 67 -26.86 13.18 3.88
C ASP A 67 -27.57 11.87 4.27
N PRO A 68 -27.82 10.90 3.37
CA PRO A 68 -28.51 9.67 3.74
C PRO A 68 -27.75 8.81 4.77
N PHE A 69 -26.42 8.97 4.83
CA PHE A 69 -25.54 8.24 5.74
C PHE A 69 -25.39 8.99 7.08
N THR A 70 -25.32 10.33 7.05
CA THR A 70 -25.31 11.13 8.28
C THR A 70 -26.66 11.09 9.00
N ASP A 71 -27.78 11.09 8.27
CA ASP A 71 -29.13 11.05 8.84
C ASP A 71 -29.40 9.77 9.66
N ILE A 72 -28.74 8.66 9.33
CA ILE A 72 -28.83 7.40 10.07
C ILE A 72 -27.77 7.28 11.18
N GLY A 73 -26.97 8.32 11.42
CA GLY A 73 -25.94 8.38 12.44
C GLY A 73 -24.69 7.57 12.12
N TRP A 74 -24.36 7.39 10.83
CA TRP A 74 -23.11 6.71 10.46
C TRP A 74 -21.92 7.63 10.72
N ARG A 75 -21.20 7.38 11.82
CA ARG A 75 -20.07 8.23 12.27
C ARG A 75 -19.01 8.48 11.19
N ALA A 76 -18.72 7.51 10.32
CA ALA A 76 -17.78 7.71 9.22
C ALA A 76 -18.29 8.71 8.15
N ALA A 77 -19.60 8.84 7.98
CA ALA A 77 -20.18 9.87 7.11
C ALA A 77 -20.06 11.27 7.70
N GLU A 78 -20.23 11.42 9.01
CA GLU A 78 -20.04 12.70 9.71
C GLU A 78 -18.59 13.20 9.55
N TRP A 79 -17.60 12.32 9.69
CA TRP A 79 -16.19 12.66 9.46
C TRP A 79 -15.91 13.16 8.05
N VAL A 80 -16.45 12.48 7.02
CA VAL A 80 -16.26 12.88 5.62
C VAL A 80 -17.02 14.19 5.32
N THR A 81 -18.20 14.36 5.91
CA THR A 81 -19.01 15.59 5.81
C THR A 81 -18.23 16.78 6.38
N ALA A 82 -17.66 16.63 7.57
CA ALA A 82 -16.80 17.66 8.17
C ALA A 82 -15.59 17.98 7.28
N GLU A 83 -14.98 16.97 6.65
CA GLU A 83 -13.86 17.19 5.73
C GLU A 83 -14.26 18.02 4.49
N VAL A 84 -15.45 17.78 3.94
CA VAL A 84 -15.99 18.57 2.82
C VAL A 84 -16.30 20.00 3.28
N MET A 85 -16.94 20.18 4.45
CA MET A 85 -17.24 21.49 5.03
C MET A 85 -15.98 22.31 5.32
N ILE A 86 -14.90 21.69 5.84
CA ILE A 86 -13.61 22.37 6.06
C ILE A 86 -13.06 22.91 4.74
N ARG A 87 -13.13 22.14 3.64
CA ARG A 87 -12.70 22.62 2.31
C ARG A 87 -13.58 23.76 1.78
N GLN A 88 -14.87 23.75 2.10
CA GLN A 88 -15.81 24.84 1.79
C GLN A 88 -15.54 26.12 2.58
N GLY A 89 -14.77 26.04 3.67
CA GLY A 89 -14.47 27.17 4.56
C GLY A 89 -15.34 27.23 5.81
N GLU A 90 -16.11 26.18 6.10
CA GLU A 90 -17.04 26.07 7.24
C GLU A 90 -16.42 25.25 8.39
N ALA A 91 -15.14 25.51 8.68
CA ALA A 91 -14.36 24.71 9.63
C ALA A 91 -14.95 24.68 11.05
N ASP A 92 -15.50 25.80 11.52
CA ASP A 92 -16.04 25.91 12.88
C ASP A 92 -17.26 24.99 13.08
N GLU A 93 -18.18 24.98 12.11
CA GLU A 93 -19.38 24.15 12.13
C GLU A 93 -19.01 22.67 11.93
N ALA A 94 -18.08 22.41 11.00
CA ALA A 94 -17.57 21.08 10.72
C ALA A 94 -16.98 20.42 11.97
N LEU A 95 -16.08 21.13 12.67
CA LEU A 95 -15.44 20.62 13.89
C LEU A 95 -16.43 20.50 15.04
N ALA A 96 -17.40 21.42 15.16
CA ALA A 96 -18.44 21.31 16.18
C ALA A 96 -19.31 20.06 16.01
N MET A 97 -19.61 19.67 14.77
CA MET A 97 -20.40 18.47 14.44
C MET A 97 -19.68 17.17 14.84
N VAL A 98 -18.37 17.09 14.63
CA VAL A 98 -17.59 15.86 14.87
C VAL A 98 -16.80 15.90 16.17
N ARG A 99 -17.06 16.89 17.02
CA ARG A 99 -16.35 17.05 18.28
C ARG A 99 -16.52 15.80 19.16
N PRO A 100 -15.43 15.20 19.66
CA PRO A 100 -15.51 14.08 20.59
C PRO A 100 -16.27 14.50 21.87
N ASP A 101 -17.21 13.67 22.31
CA ASP A 101 -17.82 13.84 23.62
C ASP A 101 -16.92 13.36 24.77
N ALA A 102 -17.37 13.51 26.02
CA ALA A 102 -16.58 13.14 27.19
C ALA A 102 -16.25 11.64 27.27
N ALA A 103 -17.06 10.76 26.68
CA ALA A 103 -16.79 9.33 26.63
C ALA A 103 -15.86 8.98 25.46
N GLU A 104 -15.99 9.68 24.33
CA GLU A 104 -15.14 9.51 23.14
C GLU A 104 -13.71 10.07 23.35
N LEU A 105 -13.51 11.03 24.26
CA LEU A 105 -12.19 11.58 24.55
C LEU A 105 -11.19 10.55 25.10
N ASP A 106 -11.67 9.42 25.62
CA ASP A 106 -10.83 8.30 26.06
C ASP A 106 -10.45 7.35 24.89
N ASP A 107 -11.06 7.51 23.71
CA ASP A 107 -10.75 6.72 22.51
C ASP A 107 -9.73 7.46 21.61
N ALA A 108 -8.49 6.94 21.61
CA ALA A 108 -7.41 7.47 20.79
C ALA A 108 -7.76 7.52 19.29
N HIS A 109 -8.57 6.58 18.77
CA HIS A 109 -8.95 6.58 17.35
C HIS A 109 -9.83 7.77 16.99
N VAL A 110 -10.78 8.11 17.86
CA VAL A 110 -11.66 9.27 17.68
C VAL A 110 -10.85 10.56 17.79
N CYS A 111 -9.97 10.66 18.79
CA CYS A 111 -9.12 11.84 18.98
C CYS A 111 -8.16 12.07 17.81
N VAL A 112 -7.57 11.02 17.23
CA VAL A 112 -6.72 11.13 16.03
C VAL A 112 -7.52 11.63 14.83
N ARG A 113 -8.72 11.07 14.59
CA ARG A 113 -9.58 11.55 13.50
C ARG A 113 -9.97 13.02 13.65
N TYR A 114 -10.30 13.44 14.87
CA TYR A 114 -10.58 14.83 15.16
C TYR A 114 -9.34 15.71 14.93
N ALA A 115 -8.17 15.29 15.40
CA ALA A 115 -6.92 16.03 15.24
C ALA A 115 -6.51 16.20 13.76
N GLU A 116 -6.68 15.17 12.92
CA GLU A 116 -6.46 15.25 11.47
C GLU A 116 -7.33 16.35 10.83
N LEU A 117 -8.61 16.43 11.20
CA LEU A 117 -9.51 17.47 10.70
C LEU A 117 -9.19 18.85 11.26
N SER A 118 -8.90 18.95 12.56
CA SER A 118 -8.49 20.20 13.20
C SER A 118 -7.22 20.75 12.55
N ALA A 119 -6.25 19.91 12.23
CA ALA A 119 -5.05 20.32 11.53
C ALA A 119 -5.33 20.78 10.09
N LYS A 120 -6.18 20.06 9.34
CA LYS A 120 -6.65 20.50 8.01
C LYS A 120 -7.39 21.85 8.05
N ALA A 121 -8.08 22.14 9.14
CA ALA A 121 -8.73 23.42 9.41
C ALA A 121 -7.76 24.53 9.89
N GLY A 122 -6.45 24.24 10.00
CA GLY A 122 -5.45 25.18 10.50
C GLY A 122 -5.46 25.37 12.01
N ARG A 123 -6.19 24.54 12.77
CA ARG A 123 -6.31 24.59 14.23
C ARG A 123 -5.37 23.59 14.90
N ILE A 124 -4.08 23.84 14.76
CA ILE A 124 -3.04 22.94 15.27
C ILE A 124 -3.08 22.81 16.79
N ASP A 125 -3.36 23.90 17.51
CA ASP A 125 -3.49 23.87 18.97
C ASP A 125 -4.58 22.91 19.44
N GLU A 126 -5.72 22.88 18.75
CA GLU A 126 -6.85 21.99 19.07
C GLU A 126 -6.50 20.52 18.75
N ALA A 127 -5.76 20.27 17.66
CA ALA A 127 -5.23 18.95 17.33
C ALA A 127 -4.24 18.43 18.39
N ILE A 128 -3.36 19.30 18.90
CA ILE A 128 -2.42 18.95 19.97
C ILE A 128 -3.17 18.74 21.29
N GLU A 129 -4.12 19.61 21.63
CA GLU A 129 -4.90 19.52 22.87
C GLU A 129 -5.64 18.18 22.97
N VAL A 130 -6.37 17.78 21.93
CA VAL A 130 -7.15 16.53 21.94
C VAL A 130 -6.25 15.29 22.00
N LEU A 131 -5.05 15.35 21.40
CA LEU A 131 -4.12 14.22 21.39
C LEU A 131 -3.25 14.13 22.64
N THR A 132 -3.03 15.24 23.35
CA THR A 132 -2.15 15.33 24.54
C THR A 132 -2.36 14.18 25.55
N PRO A 133 -3.60 13.79 25.91
CA PRO A 133 -3.85 12.67 26.83
C PRO A 133 -3.38 11.31 26.30
N HIS A 134 -3.28 11.16 24.97
CA HIS A 134 -3.00 9.90 24.25
C HIS A 134 -1.54 9.78 23.80
N LEU A 135 -0.70 10.79 24.03
CA LEU A 135 0.69 10.82 23.57
C LEU A 135 1.64 9.85 24.30
N GLY A 136 1.14 9.06 25.25
CA GLY A 136 1.86 7.89 25.75
C GLY A 136 1.90 6.75 24.73
N ALA A 137 0.99 6.72 23.76
CA ALA A 137 0.98 5.72 22.71
C ALA A 137 1.73 6.18 21.45
N SER A 138 2.44 5.24 20.83
CA SER A 138 3.18 5.42 19.57
C SER A 138 2.37 6.01 18.42
N TRP A 139 1.18 5.44 18.23
CA TRP A 139 0.37 5.68 17.04
C TRP A 139 -0.22 7.11 17.02
N PRO A 140 -0.86 7.61 18.10
CA PRO A 140 -1.32 9.01 18.16
C PRO A 140 -0.19 10.02 17.98
N LEU A 141 0.99 9.74 18.52
CA LEU A 141 2.17 10.59 18.36
C LEU A 141 2.63 10.67 16.89
N SER A 142 2.62 9.54 16.19
CA SER A 142 2.94 9.47 14.76
C SER A 142 1.91 10.25 13.93
N CYS A 143 0.61 10.08 14.23
CA CYS A 143 -0.46 10.82 13.56
C CYS A 143 -0.36 12.33 13.80
N LEU A 144 0.04 12.78 14.99
CA LEU A 144 0.28 14.21 15.26
C LEU A 144 1.40 14.76 14.37
N VAL A 145 2.51 14.04 14.26
CA VAL A 145 3.63 14.44 13.39
C VAL A 145 3.14 14.55 11.94
N GLU A 146 2.40 13.57 11.44
CA GLU A 146 1.89 13.59 10.06
C GLU A 146 0.86 14.71 9.82
N ALA A 147 -0.09 14.90 10.74
CA ALA A 147 -1.13 15.93 10.61
C ALA A 147 -0.57 17.36 10.62
N THR A 148 0.57 17.58 11.27
CA THR A 148 1.23 18.90 11.37
C THR A 148 2.24 19.17 10.25
N GLU A 149 2.43 18.23 9.33
CA GLU A 149 3.38 18.38 8.22
C GLU A 149 3.00 19.58 7.32
N GLY A 150 3.95 20.48 7.08
CA GLY A 150 3.74 21.68 6.26
C GLY A 150 2.91 22.79 6.93
N GLN A 151 2.49 22.62 8.17
CA GLN A 151 1.63 23.58 8.90
C GLN A 151 2.42 24.65 9.68
N GLY A 152 3.76 24.63 9.62
CA GLY A 152 4.61 25.59 10.33
C GLY A 152 4.60 25.43 11.86
N ALA A 153 4.20 24.26 12.36
CA ALA A 153 4.07 23.98 13.79
C ALA A 153 5.20 23.09 14.36
N ASP A 154 6.32 22.98 13.63
CA ASP A 154 7.39 22.02 13.95
C ASP A 154 8.00 22.24 15.33
N ASP A 155 8.23 23.49 15.75
CA ASP A 155 8.77 23.79 17.08
C ASP A 155 7.80 23.36 18.19
N GLN A 156 6.49 23.58 18.01
CA GLN A 156 5.47 23.15 18.98
C GLN A 156 5.38 21.63 19.06
N VAL A 157 5.49 20.94 17.93
CA VAL A 157 5.52 19.47 17.89
C VAL A 157 6.80 18.94 18.55
N LEU A 158 7.95 19.59 18.35
CA LEU A 158 9.19 19.23 19.04
C LEU A 158 9.08 19.39 20.56
N ASP A 159 8.41 20.44 21.05
CA ASP A 159 8.16 20.63 22.48
C ASP A 159 7.26 19.51 23.05
N VAL A 160 6.25 19.09 22.29
CA VAL A 160 5.38 17.96 22.63
C VAL A 160 6.17 16.64 22.66
N LEU A 161 7.02 16.40 21.66
CA LEU A 161 7.89 15.21 21.60
C LEU A 161 8.91 15.20 22.74
N ALA A 162 9.46 16.36 23.12
CA ALA A 162 10.37 16.47 24.26
C ALA A 162 9.67 16.06 25.57
N GLN A 163 8.43 16.51 25.79
CA GLN A 163 7.64 16.09 26.96
C GLN A 163 7.32 14.59 26.93
N ALA A 164 7.03 14.03 25.76
CA ALA A 164 6.81 12.59 25.61
C ALA A 164 8.09 11.81 25.91
N ALA A 165 9.26 12.29 25.46
CA ALA A 165 10.56 11.68 25.73
C ALA A 165 10.90 11.69 27.23
N GLU A 166 10.57 12.77 27.95
CA GLU A 166 10.75 12.86 29.40
C GLU A 166 9.90 11.82 30.15
N ARG A 167 8.65 11.59 29.73
CA ARG A 167 7.75 10.60 30.33
C ARG A 167 8.25 9.17 30.08
N ALA A 168 8.63 8.86 28.84
CA ALA A 168 9.19 7.56 28.44
C ALA A 168 10.59 7.29 29.01
N GLY A 169 11.24 8.29 29.62
CA GLY A 169 12.57 8.15 30.22
C GLY A 169 12.58 7.62 31.65
N THR A 170 11.42 7.28 32.22
CA THR A 170 11.26 7.04 33.66
C THR A 170 11.38 5.57 34.08
N GLU A 171 11.03 4.61 33.21
CA GLU A 171 11.19 3.18 33.51
C GLU A 171 12.00 2.39 32.45
N PRO A 172 12.73 1.32 32.83
CA PRO A 172 13.50 0.50 31.90
C PRO A 172 12.66 -0.23 30.82
N THR A 173 11.37 -0.43 31.07
CA THR A 173 10.40 -1.06 30.15
C THR A 173 9.95 -0.14 29.02
N ASP A 174 10.13 1.18 29.16
CA ASP A 174 9.66 2.21 28.22
C ASP A 174 10.58 2.39 27.01
N SER A 175 11.55 1.48 26.84
CA SER A 175 12.54 1.56 25.77
C SER A 175 11.88 1.77 24.41
N LEU A 176 10.89 0.95 24.02
CA LEU A 176 10.20 1.04 22.73
C LEU A 176 9.52 2.39 22.48
N GLU A 177 8.88 2.97 23.49
CA GLU A 177 8.20 4.27 23.40
C GLU A 177 9.20 5.41 23.22
N ARG A 178 10.30 5.39 23.98
CA ARG A 178 11.40 6.35 23.85
C ARG A 178 11.99 6.34 22.43
N TRP A 179 12.18 5.16 21.83
CA TRP A 179 12.72 5.04 20.47
C TRP A 179 11.84 5.69 19.43
N GLN A 180 10.53 5.46 19.53
CA GLN A 180 9.58 6.02 18.58
C GLN A 180 9.55 7.55 18.70
N VAL A 181 9.57 8.09 19.93
CA VAL A 181 9.68 9.54 20.14
C VAL A 181 10.96 10.10 19.51
N LEU A 182 12.10 9.42 19.65
CA LEU A 182 13.37 9.84 19.04
C LEU A 182 13.32 9.83 17.51
N LEU A 183 12.75 8.80 16.89
CA LEU A 183 12.60 8.72 15.44
C LEU A 183 11.68 9.82 14.90
N LEU A 184 10.56 10.05 15.59
CA LEU A 184 9.64 11.15 15.25
C LEU A 184 10.30 12.52 15.45
N THR A 185 11.12 12.69 16.50
CA THR A 185 11.91 13.91 16.72
C THR A 185 12.89 14.14 15.56
N ALA A 186 13.62 13.12 15.13
CA ALA A 186 14.53 13.22 13.99
C ALA A 186 13.77 13.59 12.69
N ARG A 187 12.60 12.99 12.45
CA ARG A 187 11.73 13.33 11.29
C ARG A 187 11.27 14.79 11.32
N VAL A 188 10.84 15.29 12.49
CA VAL A 188 10.41 16.70 12.64
C VAL A 188 11.60 17.66 12.50
N LEU A 189 12.79 17.30 13.00
CA LEU A 189 14.00 18.09 12.80
C LEU A 189 14.42 18.14 11.32
N GLU A 190 14.36 17.02 10.60
CA GLU A 190 14.68 16.94 9.16
C GLU A 190 13.76 17.86 8.34
N ARG A 191 12.42 17.78 8.56
CA ARG A 191 11.47 18.64 7.83
C ARG A 191 11.57 20.12 8.20
N ALA A 192 11.99 20.44 9.43
CA ALA A 192 12.28 21.81 9.87
C ALA A 192 13.61 22.36 9.31
N GLY A 193 14.33 21.59 8.48
CA GLY A 193 15.64 21.97 7.92
C GLY A 193 16.79 21.90 8.94
N ARG A 194 16.58 21.26 10.08
CA ARG A 194 17.55 21.10 11.18
C ARG A 194 18.22 19.73 11.11
N THR A 195 18.67 19.36 9.91
CA THR A 195 19.28 18.06 9.62
C THR A 195 20.41 17.68 10.56
N ASP A 196 21.34 18.59 10.83
CA ASP A 196 22.48 18.30 11.72
C ASP A 196 22.02 17.88 13.11
N ALA A 197 20.93 18.49 13.61
CA ALA A 197 20.32 18.12 14.88
C ALA A 197 19.61 16.77 14.82
N ALA A 198 18.99 16.42 13.69
CA ALA A 198 18.39 15.10 13.49
C ALA A 198 19.46 14.00 13.53
N VAL A 199 20.57 14.18 12.81
CA VAL A 199 21.70 13.24 12.79
C VAL A 199 22.33 13.14 14.19
N GLU A 200 22.57 14.28 14.85
CA GLU A 200 23.18 14.28 16.18
C GLU A 200 22.29 13.61 17.24
N THR A 201 20.97 13.73 17.12
CA THR A 201 20.02 13.05 18.00
C THR A 201 20.18 11.52 17.92
N LEU A 202 20.21 10.97 16.71
CA LEU A 202 20.41 9.52 16.53
C LEU A 202 21.84 9.09 16.90
N ARG A 203 22.86 9.90 16.60
CA ARG A 203 24.26 9.62 16.94
C ARG A 203 24.49 9.56 18.46
N THR A 204 23.98 10.55 19.19
CA THR A 204 24.07 10.59 20.66
C THR A 204 23.44 9.35 21.28
N GLU A 205 22.32 8.93 20.73
CA GLU A 205 21.59 7.79 21.24
C GLU A 205 22.27 6.45 20.91
N ALA A 206 22.80 6.29 19.68
CA ALA A 206 23.63 5.14 19.31
C ALA A 206 24.89 5.03 20.19
N ALA A 207 25.54 6.16 20.46
CA ALA A 207 26.73 6.23 21.31
C ALA A 207 26.43 5.93 22.79
N ALA A 208 25.18 6.05 23.23
CA ALA A 208 24.81 5.79 24.61
C ALA A 208 24.82 4.30 24.98
N GLY A 209 25.00 3.39 24.01
CA GLY A 209 25.16 1.95 24.23
C GLY A 209 23.95 1.29 24.90
N ARG A 210 22.78 1.92 24.81
CA ARG A 210 21.51 1.37 25.31
C ARG A 210 21.02 0.28 24.37
N HIS A 211 20.13 -0.58 24.87
CA HIS A 211 19.46 -1.55 24.00
C HIS A 211 18.44 -0.82 23.11
N HIS A 212 18.54 -1.04 21.81
CA HIS A 212 17.66 -0.46 20.80
C HIS A 212 16.83 -1.58 20.14
N PRO A 213 15.60 -1.29 19.67
CA PRO A 213 14.86 -2.13 18.76
C PRO A 213 15.73 -2.51 17.56
N VAL A 214 15.50 -3.70 17.04
CA VAL A 214 16.29 -4.28 15.95
C VAL A 214 16.36 -3.36 14.72
N ASN A 215 15.32 -2.57 14.47
CA ASN A 215 15.21 -1.65 13.34
C ASN A 215 15.82 -0.26 13.57
N PHE A 216 16.32 0.09 14.76
CA PHE A 216 16.94 1.40 15.00
C PHE A 216 18.11 1.71 14.05
N PRO A 217 19.06 0.79 13.82
CA PRO A 217 20.18 1.08 12.93
C PRO A 217 19.75 1.22 11.46
N GLU A 218 18.61 0.65 11.06
CA GLU A 218 18.02 0.84 9.71
C GLU A 218 17.61 2.30 9.51
N TYR A 219 16.85 2.86 10.45
CA TYR A 219 16.45 4.28 10.40
C TYR A 219 17.65 5.23 10.44
N HIS A 220 18.66 4.91 11.26
CA HIS A 220 19.89 5.70 11.29
C HIS A 220 20.61 5.64 9.95
N ALA A 221 20.71 4.46 9.34
CA ALA A 221 21.33 4.27 8.03
C ALA A 221 20.58 5.03 6.92
N GLU A 222 19.25 4.98 6.91
CA GLU A 222 18.43 5.72 5.95
C GLU A 222 18.58 7.24 6.10
N LEU A 223 18.65 7.75 7.34
CA LEU A 223 18.91 9.16 7.56
C LEU A 223 20.30 9.55 7.03
N LEU A 224 21.35 8.79 7.37
CA LEU A 224 22.71 9.05 6.86
C LEU A 224 22.75 9.03 5.32
N ALA A 225 22.04 8.08 4.70
CA ALA A 225 21.91 7.98 3.24
C ALA A 225 21.27 9.23 2.63
N ARG A 226 20.12 9.68 3.17
CA ARG A 226 19.44 10.91 2.70
C ARG A 226 20.31 12.16 2.83
N GLN A 227 21.18 12.19 3.84
CA GLN A 227 22.09 13.32 4.08
C GLN A 227 23.44 13.18 3.34
N GLY A 228 23.64 12.13 2.55
CA GLY A 228 24.87 11.91 1.80
C GLY A 228 26.10 11.65 2.68
N LEU A 229 25.91 11.21 3.92
CA LEU A 229 26.97 10.90 4.88
C LEU A 229 27.51 9.47 4.63
N ILE A 230 28.07 9.26 3.44
CA ILE A 230 28.43 7.94 2.91
C ILE A 230 29.51 7.27 3.76
N GLU A 231 30.50 8.01 4.27
CA GLU A 231 31.59 7.46 5.08
C GLU A 231 31.09 6.98 6.46
N GLU A 232 30.18 7.73 7.08
CA GLU A 232 29.54 7.32 8.34
C GLU A 232 28.65 6.09 8.11
N LEU A 233 27.90 6.08 7.01
CA LEU A 233 27.08 4.96 6.60
C LEU A 233 27.90 3.70 6.29
N ALA A 234 29.08 3.85 5.68
CA ALA A 234 30.02 2.76 5.46
C ALA A 234 30.53 2.16 6.78
N SER A 235 30.85 3.02 7.76
CA SER A 235 31.24 2.57 9.11
C SER A 235 30.09 1.84 9.80
N LEU A 236 28.85 2.34 9.66
CA LEU A 236 27.67 1.69 10.22
C LEU A 236 27.40 0.34 9.56
N ALA A 237 27.56 0.23 8.23
CA ALA A 237 27.40 -1.03 7.49
C ALA A 237 28.49 -2.06 7.84
N ALA A 238 29.69 -1.63 8.23
CA ALA A 238 30.73 -2.53 8.73
C ALA A 238 30.43 -3.09 10.12
N ASP A 239 29.81 -2.31 11.01
CA ASP A 239 29.45 -2.73 12.37
C ASP A 239 28.11 -3.48 12.42
N GLN A 240 27.12 -3.02 11.64
CA GLN A 240 25.75 -3.55 11.59
C GLN A 240 25.33 -3.89 10.14
N PRO A 241 25.92 -4.94 9.52
CA PRO A 241 25.68 -5.25 8.10
C PRO A 241 24.22 -5.54 7.75
N TYR A 242 23.43 -6.10 8.66
CA TYR A 242 22.02 -6.40 8.37
C TYR A 242 21.16 -5.14 8.24
N ALA A 243 21.49 -4.08 8.95
CA ALA A 243 20.63 -2.90 9.06
C ALA A 243 21.02 -1.76 8.11
N ALA A 244 22.30 -1.61 7.79
CA ALA A 244 22.79 -0.44 7.06
C ALA A 244 23.28 -0.71 5.64
N PHE A 245 23.40 -1.97 5.25
CA PHE A 245 24.01 -2.34 3.97
C PHE A 245 23.16 -1.92 2.76
N ASP A 246 21.86 -2.17 2.78
CA ASP A 246 20.98 -1.82 1.65
C ASP A 246 20.95 -0.30 1.45
N ALA A 247 20.86 0.45 2.54
CA ALA A 247 20.97 1.90 2.55
C ALA A 247 22.33 2.37 2.01
N TYR A 248 23.43 1.69 2.38
CA TYR A 248 24.77 2.02 1.91
C TYR A 248 24.95 1.77 0.41
N ALA A 249 24.54 0.60 -0.08
CA ALA A 249 24.60 0.27 -1.51
C ALA A 249 23.80 1.26 -2.35
N LYS A 250 22.59 1.61 -1.89
CA LYS A 250 21.75 2.62 -2.54
C LYS A 250 22.38 4.03 -2.50
N ALA A 251 22.93 4.45 -1.36
CA ALA A 251 23.59 5.75 -1.24
C ALA A 251 24.83 5.87 -2.15
N LEU A 252 25.59 4.78 -2.33
CA LEU A 252 26.68 4.74 -3.30
C LEU A 252 26.17 4.92 -4.74
N GLU A 253 25.08 4.23 -5.11
CA GLU A 253 24.46 4.38 -6.42
C GLU A 253 23.97 5.82 -6.65
N ASP A 254 23.20 6.38 -5.72
CA ASP A 254 22.64 7.73 -5.79
C ASP A 254 23.75 8.81 -5.87
N ALA A 255 24.92 8.54 -5.30
CA ALA A 255 26.10 9.39 -5.40
C ALA A 255 26.94 9.18 -6.69
N GLY A 256 26.45 8.38 -7.64
CA GLY A 256 27.14 8.08 -8.90
C GLY A 256 28.29 7.07 -8.79
N ARG A 257 28.39 6.35 -7.67
CA ARG A 257 29.42 5.34 -7.37
C ARG A 257 28.90 3.91 -7.61
N ALA A 258 28.10 3.72 -8.67
CA ALA A 258 27.47 2.45 -9.00
C ALA A 258 28.42 1.23 -9.10
N PRO A 259 29.67 1.35 -9.62
CA PRO A 259 30.61 0.23 -9.61
C PRO A 259 30.99 -0.24 -8.19
N GLU A 260 31.04 0.67 -7.22
CA GLU A 260 31.32 0.33 -5.83
C GLU A 260 30.12 -0.35 -5.17
N ALA A 261 28.90 0.12 -5.46
CA ALA A 261 27.67 -0.53 -5.02
C ALA A 261 27.57 -1.97 -5.57
N GLU A 262 27.89 -2.18 -6.85
CA GLU A 262 27.89 -3.52 -7.46
C GLU A 262 28.93 -4.43 -6.80
N ALA A 263 30.16 -3.96 -6.63
CA ALA A 263 31.22 -4.75 -6.00
C ALA A 263 30.83 -5.19 -4.59
N LEU A 264 30.26 -4.26 -3.82
CA LEU A 264 29.76 -4.49 -2.47
C LEU A 264 28.66 -5.58 -2.45
N LEU A 265 27.67 -5.48 -3.35
CA LEU A 265 26.58 -6.45 -3.45
C LEU A 265 27.07 -7.84 -3.85
N ARG A 266 27.99 -7.92 -4.81
CA ARG A 266 28.58 -9.21 -5.24
C ARG A 266 29.37 -9.87 -4.12
N GLU A 267 30.20 -9.13 -3.40
CA GLU A 267 30.96 -9.64 -2.25
C GLU A 267 30.02 -10.24 -1.19
N ARG A 268 28.91 -9.56 -0.91
CA ARG A 268 27.95 -10.05 0.09
C ARG A 268 27.17 -11.29 -0.38
N ILE A 269 26.78 -11.33 -1.65
CA ILE A 269 26.16 -12.53 -2.25
C ILE A 269 27.14 -13.72 -2.17
N GLU A 270 28.43 -13.50 -2.43
CA GLU A 270 29.45 -14.55 -2.28
C GLU A 270 29.61 -15.02 -0.82
N ALA A 271 29.45 -14.11 0.16
CA ALA A 271 29.61 -14.42 1.57
C ALA A 271 28.39 -15.11 2.21
N HIS A 272 27.18 -14.72 1.83
CA HIS A 272 25.95 -15.11 2.54
C HIS A 272 24.84 -15.70 1.65
N ASP A 273 24.90 -15.46 0.34
CA ASP A 273 23.93 -15.95 -0.65
C ASP A 273 22.45 -15.67 -0.29
N LEU A 274 22.17 -14.46 0.21
CA LEU A 274 20.80 -14.06 0.56
C LEU A 274 20.03 -13.58 -0.67
N SER A 275 18.73 -13.95 -0.74
CA SER A 275 17.83 -13.52 -1.83
C SER A 275 17.67 -12.00 -1.92
N ASN A 276 17.66 -11.30 -0.78
CA ASN A 276 17.54 -9.84 -0.74
C ASN A 276 18.75 -9.15 -1.41
N ASP A 277 19.97 -9.63 -1.15
CA ASP A 277 21.18 -9.08 -1.75
C ASP A 277 21.18 -9.29 -3.28
N ARG A 278 20.72 -10.47 -3.73
CA ARG A 278 20.51 -10.77 -5.16
C ARG A 278 19.47 -9.83 -5.78
N ALA A 279 18.36 -9.59 -5.07
CA ALA A 279 17.30 -8.70 -5.53
C ALA A 279 17.79 -7.24 -5.66
N ALA A 280 18.59 -6.76 -4.71
CA ALA A 280 19.21 -5.44 -4.77
C ALA A 280 20.21 -5.33 -5.93
N LEU A 281 21.01 -6.37 -6.18
CA LEU A 281 21.91 -6.41 -7.35
C LEU A 281 21.14 -6.46 -8.66
N MET A 282 20.05 -7.21 -8.75
CA MET A 282 19.18 -7.22 -9.92
C MET A 282 18.67 -5.81 -10.24
N ASP A 283 18.16 -5.09 -9.24
CA ASP A 283 17.65 -3.73 -9.42
C ASP A 283 18.71 -2.74 -9.91
N LEU A 284 19.91 -2.81 -9.33
CA LEU A 284 21.05 -2.01 -9.74
C LEU A 284 21.42 -2.29 -11.21
N LEU A 285 21.49 -3.57 -11.60
CA LEU A 285 21.81 -3.98 -12.97
C LEU A 285 20.73 -3.54 -13.97
N VAL A 286 19.45 -3.60 -13.57
CA VAL A 286 18.32 -3.13 -14.39
C VAL A 286 18.42 -1.64 -14.66
N ARG A 287 18.70 -0.82 -13.63
CA ARG A 287 18.91 0.62 -13.78
C ARG A 287 20.09 0.96 -14.69
N GLN A 288 21.06 0.06 -14.83
CA GLN A 288 22.18 0.17 -15.76
C GLN A 288 21.89 -0.42 -17.17
N GLY A 289 20.69 -0.94 -17.43
CA GLY A 289 20.32 -1.59 -18.69
C GLY A 289 20.94 -2.98 -18.90
N ARG A 290 21.48 -3.60 -17.85
CA ARG A 290 22.16 -4.91 -17.88
C ARG A 290 21.21 -6.04 -17.49
N ILE A 291 20.11 -6.15 -18.24
CA ILE A 291 18.97 -7.00 -17.89
C ILE A 291 19.33 -8.49 -17.85
N ASP A 292 20.14 -8.99 -18.79
CA ASP A 292 20.55 -10.41 -18.80
C ASP A 292 21.37 -10.80 -17.57
N GLU A 293 22.24 -9.90 -17.10
CA GLU A 293 23.01 -10.14 -15.87
C GLU A 293 22.13 -10.11 -14.63
N ALA A 294 21.07 -9.29 -14.62
CA ALA A 294 20.06 -9.32 -13.56
C ALA A 294 19.33 -10.68 -13.54
N VAL A 295 18.91 -11.20 -14.69
CA VAL A 295 18.29 -12.53 -14.80
C VAL A 295 19.21 -13.62 -14.23
N GLU A 296 20.48 -13.63 -14.62
CA GLU A 296 21.44 -14.62 -14.11
C GLU A 296 21.72 -14.46 -12.61
N THR A 297 21.62 -13.25 -12.08
CA THR A 297 21.74 -12.98 -10.64
C THR A 297 20.59 -13.59 -9.84
N GLY A 298 19.36 -13.53 -10.37
CA GLY A 298 18.17 -14.10 -9.74
C GLY A 298 18.06 -15.62 -9.88
N ARG A 299 18.59 -16.20 -10.96
CA ARG A 299 18.41 -17.62 -11.35
C ARG A 299 18.63 -18.64 -10.21
N PRO A 300 19.65 -18.53 -9.35
CA PRO A 300 19.86 -19.52 -8.29
C PRO A 300 18.73 -19.62 -7.26
N THR A 301 17.84 -18.63 -7.20
CA THR A 301 16.72 -18.58 -6.24
C THR A 301 15.44 -19.23 -6.76
N PHE A 302 15.37 -19.63 -8.03
CA PHE A 302 14.11 -20.08 -8.65
C PHE A 302 13.57 -21.39 -8.09
N ASP A 303 14.42 -22.18 -7.43
CA ASP A 303 14.04 -23.40 -6.73
C ASP A 303 13.58 -23.17 -5.28
N TYR A 304 13.63 -21.93 -4.78
CA TYR A 304 13.21 -21.63 -3.41
C TYR A 304 11.68 -21.69 -3.31
N HIS A 305 11.20 -22.20 -2.17
CA HIS A 305 9.76 -22.37 -1.91
C HIS A 305 9.11 -21.19 -1.18
N ASP A 306 9.90 -20.22 -0.74
CA ASP A 306 9.46 -19.11 0.11
C ASP A 306 9.67 -17.74 -0.55
N CYS A 307 9.60 -16.68 0.26
CA CYS A 307 9.78 -15.30 -0.16
C CYS A 307 11.15 -14.99 -0.77
N GLY A 308 12.12 -15.91 -0.73
CA GLY A 308 13.40 -15.75 -1.40
C GLY A 308 13.38 -16.04 -2.90
N ASN A 309 12.29 -16.57 -3.46
CA ASN A 309 12.20 -16.91 -4.88
C ASN A 309 12.02 -15.67 -5.78
N LEU A 310 13.02 -15.37 -6.61
CA LEU A 310 13.02 -14.21 -7.51
C LEU A 310 12.46 -14.50 -8.92
N LEU A 311 11.85 -15.67 -9.14
CA LEU A 311 11.32 -16.08 -10.46
C LEU A 311 10.29 -15.08 -10.97
N HIS A 312 9.21 -14.82 -10.23
CA HIS A 312 8.14 -13.91 -10.66
C HIS A 312 8.69 -12.52 -11.03
N ARG A 313 9.54 -11.97 -10.16
CA ARG A 313 10.23 -10.69 -10.41
C ARG A 313 11.04 -10.71 -11.70
N THR A 314 11.75 -11.81 -11.96
CA THR A 314 12.55 -11.97 -13.18
C THR A 314 11.68 -12.05 -14.44
N LEU A 315 10.54 -12.74 -14.36
CA LEU A 315 9.59 -12.82 -15.48
C LEU A 315 8.96 -11.46 -15.78
N ASP A 316 8.54 -10.72 -14.76
CA ASP A 316 7.98 -9.36 -14.92
C ASP A 316 9.01 -8.43 -15.57
N LEU A 317 10.25 -8.44 -15.08
CA LEU A 317 11.37 -7.68 -15.66
C LEU A 317 11.59 -7.99 -17.15
N LEU A 318 11.52 -9.26 -17.56
CA LEU A 318 11.70 -9.63 -18.97
C LEU A 318 10.51 -9.21 -19.84
N VAL A 319 9.29 -9.23 -19.31
CA VAL A 319 8.10 -8.76 -20.01
C VAL A 319 8.14 -7.24 -20.18
N ASP A 320 8.47 -6.50 -19.12
CA ASP A 320 8.59 -5.03 -19.14
C ASP A 320 9.71 -4.56 -20.09
N ASP A 321 10.78 -5.33 -20.21
CA ASP A 321 11.88 -5.12 -21.17
C ASP A 321 11.53 -5.58 -22.61
N GLY A 322 10.30 -6.03 -22.86
CA GLY A 322 9.82 -6.42 -24.19
C GLY A 322 10.35 -7.76 -24.70
N ARG A 323 10.77 -8.65 -23.79
CA ARG A 323 11.31 -10.00 -24.10
C ARG A 323 10.50 -11.14 -23.46
N PRO A 324 9.17 -11.21 -23.69
CA PRO A 324 8.30 -12.24 -23.12
C PRO A 324 8.65 -13.67 -23.58
N ASP A 325 9.20 -13.84 -24.79
CA ASP A 325 9.68 -15.16 -25.25
C ASP A 325 10.83 -15.69 -24.37
N ARG A 326 11.72 -14.81 -23.91
CA ARG A 326 12.82 -15.19 -23.01
C ARG A 326 12.29 -15.59 -21.63
N ALA A 327 11.25 -14.90 -21.15
CA ALA A 327 10.56 -15.29 -19.92
C ALA A 327 9.89 -16.67 -20.07
N LEU A 328 9.29 -16.95 -21.22
CA LEU A 328 8.68 -18.24 -21.51
C LEU A 328 9.74 -19.36 -21.55
N GLU A 329 10.89 -19.13 -22.19
CA GLU A 329 12.02 -20.08 -22.17
C GLU A 329 12.51 -20.41 -20.76
N LEU A 330 12.53 -19.41 -19.85
CA LEU A 330 12.87 -19.64 -18.45
C LEU A 330 11.88 -20.58 -17.79
N VAL A 331 10.58 -20.32 -17.92
CA VAL A 331 9.51 -21.15 -17.32
C VAL A 331 9.52 -22.56 -17.91
N GLU A 332 9.71 -22.71 -19.22
CA GLU A 332 9.82 -24.01 -19.89
C GLU A 332 11.07 -24.79 -19.46
N GLY A 333 12.15 -24.09 -19.12
CA GLY A 333 13.40 -24.66 -18.63
C GLY A 333 13.45 -24.88 -17.12
N LEU A 334 12.39 -24.53 -16.36
CA LEU A 334 12.36 -24.77 -14.91
C LEU A 334 12.38 -26.27 -14.64
N THR A 335 13.37 -26.68 -13.86
CA THR A 335 13.54 -28.05 -13.37
C THR A 335 13.89 -27.97 -11.91
N GLY A 336 13.33 -28.85 -11.07
CA GLY A 336 13.68 -28.91 -9.65
C GLY A 336 12.47 -28.94 -8.72
N PRO A 337 12.70 -28.86 -7.40
CA PRO A 337 11.67 -29.02 -6.39
C PRO A 337 10.51 -28.04 -6.53
N TYR A 338 10.76 -26.79 -6.93
CA TYR A 338 9.72 -25.79 -7.15
C TYR A 338 8.75 -26.23 -8.25
N ALA A 339 9.28 -26.56 -9.43
CA ALA A 339 8.50 -26.97 -10.59
C ALA A 339 7.75 -28.29 -10.36
N GLU A 340 8.37 -29.24 -9.65
CA GLU A 340 7.75 -30.52 -9.29
C GLU A 340 6.66 -30.36 -8.21
N GLY A 341 6.87 -29.47 -7.25
CA GLY A 341 5.94 -29.20 -6.15
C GLY A 341 4.74 -28.34 -6.54
N HIS A 342 4.87 -27.49 -7.58
CA HIS A 342 3.87 -26.49 -7.96
C HIS A 342 3.57 -26.50 -9.47
N PRO A 343 3.18 -27.64 -10.05
CA PRO A 343 2.95 -27.75 -11.49
C PRO A 343 1.85 -26.81 -11.99
N ASP A 344 0.82 -26.55 -11.17
CA ASP A 344 -0.27 -25.64 -11.55
C ASP A 344 0.19 -24.17 -11.59
N ASP A 345 1.09 -23.75 -10.69
CA ASP A 345 1.64 -22.39 -10.70
C ASP A 345 2.55 -22.18 -11.93
N VAL A 346 3.37 -23.18 -12.27
CA VAL A 346 4.19 -23.17 -13.49
C VAL A 346 3.31 -23.09 -14.74
N LEU A 347 2.19 -23.81 -14.77
CA LEU A 347 1.21 -23.73 -15.87
C LEU A 347 0.55 -22.35 -15.94
N GLN A 348 0.18 -21.74 -14.81
CA GLN A 348 -0.36 -20.38 -14.78
C GLN A 348 0.65 -19.35 -15.31
N LEU A 349 1.91 -19.43 -14.88
CA LEU A 349 3.01 -18.59 -15.39
C LEU A 349 3.17 -18.76 -16.89
N ARG A 350 3.20 -20.00 -17.38
CA ARG A 350 3.28 -20.31 -18.81
C ARG A 350 2.13 -19.69 -19.61
N LEU A 351 0.88 -19.89 -19.17
CA LEU A 351 -0.30 -19.36 -19.86
C LEU A 351 -0.27 -17.83 -19.92
N ARG A 352 0.11 -17.16 -18.82
CA ARG A 352 0.31 -15.71 -18.80
C ARG A 352 1.33 -15.30 -19.86
N LEU A 353 2.52 -15.91 -19.87
CA LEU A 353 3.62 -15.55 -20.76
C LEU A 353 3.32 -15.85 -22.24
N LEU A 354 2.54 -16.89 -22.54
CA LEU A 354 2.03 -17.11 -23.90
C LEU A 354 1.18 -15.93 -24.38
N GLY A 355 0.38 -15.33 -23.50
CA GLY A 355 -0.36 -14.11 -23.79
C GLY A 355 0.57 -12.93 -24.05
N GLU A 356 1.50 -12.66 -23.13
CA GLU A 356 2.46 -11.54 -23.25
C GLU A 356 3.36 -11.67 -24.51
N ALA A 357 3.70 -12.89 -24.92
CA ALA A 357 4.46 -13.17 -26.14
C ALA A 357 3.63 -13.09 -27.43
N GLY A 358 2.34 -12.73 -27.36
CA GLY A 358 1.45 -12.68 -28.52
C GLY A 358 1.09 -14.07 -29.09
N ARG A 359 1.30 -15.14 -28.31
CA ARG A 359 0.99 -16.54 -28.66
C ARG A 359 -0.37 -16.96 -28.08
N CYS A 360 -1.31 -16.03 -28.01
CA CYS A 360 -2.65 -16.23 -27.46
C CYS A 360 -3.38 -17.46 -28.04
N PRO A 361 -3.33 -17.77 -29.36
CA PRO A 361 -3.99 -18.97 -29.89
C PRO A 361 -3.50 -20.28 -29.26
N GLN A 362 -2.20 -20.37 -28.96
CA GLN A 362 -1.63 -21.52 -28.27
C GLN A 362 -2.08 -21.55 -26.81
N GLY A 363 -1.95 -20.42 -26.11
CA GLY A 363 -2.38 -20.31 -24.70
C GLY A 363 -3.86 -20.66 -24.52
N ILE A 364 -4.73 -20.18 -25.42
CA ILE A 364 -6.18 -20.46 -25.40
C ILE A 364 -6.43 -21.96 -25.59
N ALA A 365 -5.74 -22.62 -26.53
CA ALA A 365 -5.90 -24.05 -26.74
C ALA A 365 -5.44 -24.86 -25.51
N GLU A 366 -4.31 -24.50 -24.91
CA GLU A 366 -3.79 -25.14 -23.69
C GLU A 366 -4.75 -24.93 -22.50
N ALA A 367 -5.19 -23.69 -22.24
CA ALA A 367 -6.10 -23.35 -21.15
C ALA A 367 -7.49 -24.01 -21.33
N THR A 368 -7.99 -24.10 -22.57
CA THR A 368 -9.26 -24.79 -22.88
C THR A 368 -9.17 -26.27 -22.53
N ALA A 369 -8.10 -26.96 -22.94
CA ALA A 369 -7.90 -28.37 -22.62
C ALA A 369 -7.73 -28.62 -21.11
N LEU A 370 -7.15 -27.68 -20.38
CA LEU A 370 -7.06 -27.73 -18.91
C LEU A 370 -8.44 -27.56 -18.28
N ASN A 371 -9.25 -26.61 -18.75
CA ASN A 371 -10.63 -26.41 -18.30
C ASN A 371 -11.54 -27.61 -18.60
N GLU A 372 -11.35 -28.31 -19.70
CA GLU A 372 -12.07 -29.57 -19.97
C GLU A 372 -11.80 -30.65 -18.91
N ARG A 373 -10.60 -30.65 -18.33
CA ARG A 373 -10.20 -31.59 -17.26
C ARG A 373 -10.61 -31.10 -15.87
N GLN A 374 -10.52 -29.80 -15.65
CA GLN A 374 -10.80 -29.14 -14.38
C GLN A 374 -11.70 -27.91 -14.62
N PRO A 375 -13.01 -28.11 -14.81
CA PRO A 375 -13.94 -27.03 -15.11
C PRO A 375 -13.88 -25.92 -14.06
N GLY A 376 -13.71 -24.68 -14.51
CA GLY A 376 -13.71 -23.48 -13.67
C GLY A 376 -12.35 -23.09 -13.10
N ALA A 377 -11.39 -24.02 -13.01
CA ALA A 377 -10.09 -23.75 -12.37
C ALA A 377 -9.20 -22.81 -13.19
N TRP A 378 -9.36 -22.81 -14.52
CA TRP A 378 -8.53 -22.05 -15.45
C TRP A 378 -9.29 -20.92 -16.17
N ASP A 379 -10.52 -20.64 -15.75
CA ASP A 379 -11.38 -19.62 -16.37
C ASP A 379 -10.73 -18.23 -16.37
N THR A 380 -10.02 -17.88 -15.30
CA THR A 380 -9.35 -16.58 -15.15
C THR A 380 -8.17 -16.46 -16.12
N SER A 381 -7.33 -17.49 -16.22
CA SER A 381 -6.22 -17.55 -17.18
C SER A 381 -6.72 -17.56 -18.63
N LEU A 382 -7.76 -18.34 -18.92
CA LEU A 382 -8.38 -18.40 -20.25
C LEU A 382 -9.02 -17.05 -20.62
N ALA A 383 -9.75 -16.41 -19.70
CA ALA A 383 -10.34 -15.10 -19.93
C ALA A 383 -9.27 -14.03 -20.21
N ARG A 384 -8.15 -14.03 -19.47
CA ARG A 384 -7.04 -13.11 -19.73
C ARG A 384 -6.41 -13.32 -21.10
N LEU A 385 -6.24 -14.57 -21.53
CA LEU A 385 -5.75 -14.89 -22.86
C LEU A 385 -6.72 -14.45 -23.97
N LEU A 386 -8.03 -14.66 -23.77
CA LEU A 386 -9.07 -14.18 -24.67
C LEU A 386 -9.09 -12.65 -24.76
N GLU A 387 -8.92 -11.94 -23.64
CA GLU A 387 -8.77 -10.48 -23.60
C GLU A 387 -7.59 -10.01 -24.46
N LEU A 388 -6.41 -10.62 -24.27
CA LEU A 388 -5.19 -10.28 -25.03
C LEU A 388 -5.29 -10.63 -26.53
N ASP A 389 -6.07 -11.65 -26.89
CA ASP A 389 -6.38 -12.02 -28.28
C ASP A 389 -7.43 -11.10 -28.93
N GLY A 390 -7.95 -10.10 -28.21
CA GLY A 390 -9.00 -9.19 -28.70
C GLY A 390 -10.42 -9.78 -28.65
N ARG A 391 -10.63 -10.91 -27.98
CA ARG A 391 -11.91 -11.62 -27.82
C ARG A 391 -12.60 -11.27 -26.49
N LEU A 392 -12.69 -9.98 -26.21
CA LEU A 392 -13.17 -9.44 -24.92
C LEU A 392 -14.56 -9.98 -24.53
N GLU A 393 -15.52 -10.04 -25.46
CA GLU A 393 -16.88 -10.49 -25.12
C GLU A 393 -16.93 -11.98 -24.72
N GLU A 394 -16.05 -12.81 -25.28
CA GLU A 394 -15.95 -14.21 -24.89
C GLU A 394 -15.32 -14.36 -23.51
N ALA A 395 -14.29 -13.55 -23.21
CA ALA A 395 -13.67 -13.48 -21.89
C ALA A 395 -14.69 -13.05 -20.82
N VAL A 396 -15.46 -12.00 -21.10
CA VAL A 396 -16.53 -11.49 -20.22
C VAL A 396 -17.63 -12.54 -20.01
N ALA A 397 -18.07 -13.21 -21.07
CA ALA A 397 -19.08 -14.26 -20.97
C ALA A 397 -18.58 -15.45 -20.12
N LEU A 398 -17.32 -15.84 -20.29
CA LEU A 398 -16.68 -16.90 -19.50
C LEU A 398 -16.66 -16.53 -18.01
N LEU A 399 -16.17 -15.34 -17.66
CA LEU A 399 -16.08 -14.93 -16.26
C LEU A 399 -17.48 -14.76 -15.61
N ARG A 400 -18.49 -14.29 -16.36
CA ARG A 400 -19.88 -14.22 -15.88
C ARG A 400 -20.47 -15.60 -15.57
N ALA A 401 -20.08 -16.63 -16.32
CA ALA A 401 -20.55 -17.99 -16.14
C ALA A 401 -19.71 -18.79 -15.13
N SER A 402 -18.54 -18.27 -14.74
CA SER A 402 -17.60 -18.99 -13.89
C SER A 402 -18.10 -19.08 -12.45
N THR A 403 -17.84 -20.23 -11.82
CA THR A 403 -18.06 -20.44 -10.39
C THR A 403 -16.81 -20.19 -9.56
N HIS A 404 -15.69 -19.81 -10.20
CA HIS A 404 -14.45 -19.54 -9.51
C HIS A 404 -14.57 -18.28 -8.65
N TYR A 405 -14.07 -18.33 -7.40
CA TYR A 405 -14.28 -17.25 -6.43
C TYR A 405 -13.67 -15.90 -6.86
N ARG A 406 -12.64 -15.92 -7.72
CA ARG A 406 -12.02 -14.71 -8.29
C ARG A 406 -12.71 -14.14 -9.52
N ALA A 407 -13.62 -14.88 -10.15
CA ALA A 407 -14.14 -14.51 -11.47
C ALA A 407 -14.84 -13.14 -11.48
N THR A 408 -15.56 -12.80 -10.41
CA THR A 408 -16.23 -11.49 -10.26
C THR A 408 -15.23 -10.33 -10.20
N LEU A 409 -14.12 -10.48 -9.46
CA LEU A 409 -13.09 -9.45 -9.35
C LEU A 409 -12.34 -9.29 -10.68
N ASP A 410 -11.93 -10.41 -11.27
CA ASP A 410 -11.24 -10.41 -12.57
C ASP A 410 -12.13 -9.84 -13.68
N LEU A 411 -13.44 -10.08 -13.63
CA LEU A 411 -14.41 -9.51 -14.56
C LEU A 411 -14.50 -7.98 -14.41
N ALA A 412 -14.62 -7.48 -13.18
CA ALA A 412 -14.69 -6.05 -12.92
C ALA A 412 -13.40 -5.34 -13.37
N ASP A 413 -12.23 -5.88 -13.02
CA ASP A 413 -10.93 -5.33 -13.41
C ASP A 413 -10.74 -5.35 -14.93
N MET A 414 -11.13 -6.45 -15.60
CA MET A 414 -11.10 -6.56 -17.06
C MET A 414 -11.99 -5.51 -17.73
N LEU A 415 -13.23 -5.33 -17.24
CA LEU A 415 -14.15 -4.33 -17.79
C LEU A 415 -13.61 -2.91 -17.59
N LEU A 416 -12.97 -2.61 -16.46
CA LEU A 416 -12.33 -1.32 -16.23
C LEU A 416 -11.18 -1.06 -17.21
N ARG A 417 -10.24 -2.02 -17.37
CA ARG A 417 -9.11 -1.88 -18.30
C ARG A 417 -9.56 -1.63 -19.74
N ASN A 418 -10.74 -2.14 -20.11
CA ASN A 418 -11.32 -1.99 -21.45
C ASN A 418 -12.32 -0.83 -21.55
N GLY A 419 -12.32 0.12 -20.60
CA GLY A 419 -13.13 1.34 -20.68
C GLY A 419 -14.64 1.11 -20.52
N ARG A 420 -15.05 0.06 -19.80
CA ARG A 420 -16.46 -0.29 -19.52
C ARG A 420 -16.80 -0.17 -18.03
N PRO A 421 -16.61 1.01 -17.39
CA PRO A 421 -16.76 1.16 -15.95
C PRO A 421 -18.18 0.92 -15.43
N ALA A 422 -19.21 1.26 -16.21
CA ALA A 422 -20.59 1.00 -15.83
C ALA A 422 -20.91 -0.51 -15.75
N GLU A 423 -20.36 -1.31 -16.67
CA GLU A 423 -20.52 -2.76 -16.63
C GLU A 423 -19.67 -3.40 -15.53
N ALA A 424 -18.46 -2.87 -15.27
CA ALA A 424 -17.62 -3.31 -14.17
C ALA A 424 -18.35 -3.17 -12.84
N LEU A 425 -18.96 -2.00 -12.61
CA LEU A 425 -19.75 -1.71 -11.43
C LEU A 425 -20.99 -2.63 -11.32
N ALA A 426 -21.67 -2.88 -12.43
CA ALA A 426 -22.85 -3.76 -12.46
C ALA A 426 -22.50 -5.25 -12.22
N ALA A 427 -21.27 -5.67 -12.49
CA ALA A 427 -20.80 -7.02 -12.22
C ALA A 427 -20.55 -7.27 -10.73
N ILE A 428 -20.36 -6.22 -9.93
CA ILE A 428 -20.15 -6.32 -8.48
C ILE A 428 -21.51 -6.54 -7.80
N PRO A 429 -21.66 -7.59 -6.97
CA PRO A 429 -22.88 -7.83 -6.23
C PRO A 429 -23.23 -6.66 -5.29
N THR A 430 -24.50 -6.43 -5.05
CA THR A 430 -24.97 -5.49 -4.03
C THR A 430 -24.72 -6.06 -2.63
N ILE A 431 -24.63 -5.19 -1.62
CA ILE A 431 -24.50 -5.58 -0.20
C ILE A 431 -25.58 -6.61 0.19
N ALA A 432 -26.82 -6.39 -0.28
CA ALA A 432 -27.93 -7.30 -0.02
C ALA A 432 -27.72 -8.70 -0.65
N GLU A 433 -27.20 -8.77 -1.87
CA GLU A 433 -26.90 -10.04 -2.56
C GLU A 433 -25.74 -10.78 -1.89
N GLU A 434 -24.70 -10.07 -1.47
CA GLU A 434 -23.55 -10.67 -0.79
C GLU A 434 -23.94 -11.23 0.58
N ARG A 435 -24.74 -10.48 1.35
CA ARG A 435 -25.23 -10.93 2.65
C ARG A 435 -26.12 -12.17 2.51
N ALA A 436 -27.03 -12.17 1.54
CA ALA A 436 -27.84 -13.35 1.24
C ALA A 436 -26.99 -14.55 0.74
N ALA A 437 -25.83 -14.30 0.12
CA ALA A 437 -24.89 -15.35 -0.25
C ALA A 437 -24.09 -15.86 0.96
N ALA A 438 -23.67 -14.98 1.88
CA ALA A 438 -22.98 -15.32 3.11
C ALA A 438 -23.86 -16.16 4.05
N GLU A 439 -25.11 -15.75 4.24
CA GLU A 439 -26.10 -16.50 5.04
C GLU A 439 -26.35 -17.89 4.47
N ARG A 440 -26.43 -18.03 3.14
CA ARG A 440 -26.54 -19.34 2.47
C ARG A 440 -25.30 -20.22 2.63
N ARG A 441 -24.12 -19.62 2.84
CA ARG A 441 -22.85 -20.33 3.09
C ARG A 441 -22.66 -20.68 4.58
N GLY A 442 -23.58 -20.28 5.46
CA GLY A 442 -23.54 -20.59 6.89
C GLY A 442 -22.53 -19.75 7.68
N TRP A 443 -22.29 -18.52 7.22
CA TRP A 443 -21.45 -17.52 7.89
C TRP A 443 -22.30 -16.59 8.75
#